data_AF-A0A450TQQ8-F1
#
_entry.id   AF-A0A450TQQ8-F1
#
_cell.length_a   1.000
_cell.length_b   1.000
_cell.length_c   1.000
_cell.angle_alpha   90.00
_cell.angle_beta   90.00
_cell.angle_gamma   90.00
#
_symmetry.space_group_name_H-M   'P 1'
#
loop_
_entity.id
_entity.type
_entity.pdbx_description
1 polymer ?
#
loop_
_entity_poly.entity_id
_entity_poly.type
_entity_poly.pdbx_seq_one_letter_code
_entity_poly.pdbx_strand_id
1 'polypeptide(L)'
;MTRGESVYNCTYILYKNIEDIHMTTVSINELGSNLPEYLKSAQQGNRIDVTSEGISLATVGPPASPGNVARARLRELAETAVIHDVVSPIRESWNAME
;
A
#
# COMPACT_ATOMS: atom_id res chain seq x y z
N MET A 1 18.29 -25.46 5.12
CA MET A 1 16.88 -25.47 4.67
C MET A 1 15.99 -25.22 5.88
N THR A 2 15.97 -23.98 6.38
CA THR A 2 15.19 -23.56 7.54
C THR A 2 14.02 -22.72 7.06
N ARG A 3 12.88 -23.38 6.88
CA ARG A 3 11.59 -22.83 6.42
C ARG A 3 10.96 -21.80 7.38
N GLY A 4 11.69 -21.38 8.41
CA GLY A 4 11.19 -20.56 9.52
C GLY A 4 11.63 -19.09 9.50
N GLU A 5 12.75 -18.73 8.86
CA GLU A 5 13.32 -17.36 8.99
C GLU A 5 12.65 -16.31 8.08
N SER A 6 11.98 -16.75 7.00
CA SER A 6 11.30 -15.83 6.06
C SER A 6 9.95 -15.33 6.55
N VAL A 7 9.31 -16.02 7.50
CA VAL A 7 7.96 -15.66 7.98
C VAL A 7 8.05 -14.51 8.99
N TYR A 8 9.06 -14.53 9.87
CA TYR A 8 9.28 -13.47 10.86
C TYR A 8 9.60 -12.12 10.22
N ASN A 9 10.26 -12.11 9.06
CA ASN A 9 10.59 -10.87 8.36
C ASN A 9 9.37 -10.24 7.67
N CYS A 10 8.39 -11.06 7.22
CA CYS A 10 7.15 -10.58 6.61
C CYS A 10 6.16 -10.00 7.63
N THR A 11 6.14 -10.56 8.84
CA THR A 11 5.34 -10.01 9.95
C THR A 11 5.96 -8.71 10.49
N TYR A 12 7.30 -8.63 10.60
CA TYR A 12 7.98 -7.44 11.16
C TYR A 12 7.76 -6.15 10.34
N ILE A 13 7.66 -6.26 9.01
CA ILE A 13 7.40 -5.11 8.13
C ILE A 13 5.94 -4.61 8.16
N LEU A 14 5.00 -5.37 8.71
CA LEU A 14 3.62 -4.88 8.92
C LEU A 14 3.48 -4.08 10.21
N TYR A 15 4.15 -4.50 11.29
CA TYR A 15 4.10 -3.81 12.59
C TYR A 15 4.93 -2.53 12.65
N LYS A 16 6.06 -2.47 11.93
CA LYS A 16 6.91 -1.26 11.90
C LYS A 16 6.27 -0.06 11.17
N ASN A 17 5.17 -0.27 10.44
CA ASN A 17 4.46 0.78 9.71
C ASN A 17 3.40 1.51 10.56
N ILE A 18 3.15 1.08 11.81
CA ILE A 18 2.10 1.66 12.67
C ILE A 18 2.68 2.72 13.63
N GLU A 19 3.94 2.58 14.04
CA GLU A 19 4.56 3.46 15.05
C GLU A 19 5.09 4.80 14.50
N ASP A 20 5.16 4.97 13.17
CA ASP A 20 5.68 6.17 12.50
C ASP A 20 4.60 6.91 11.69
N ILE A 21 3.32 6.70 12.04
CA ILE A 21 2.21 7.45 11.44
C ILE A 21 2.03 8.73 12.25
N HIS A 22 2.75 9.79 11.88
CA HIS A 22 2.51 11.12 12.42
C HIS A 22 1.14 11.62 11.93
N MET A 23 0.13 11.45 12.78
CA MET A 23 -1.25 11.91 12.56
C MET A 23 -1.41 13.33 13.08
N THR A 24 -1.92 14.24 12.25
CA THR A 24 -2.23 15.62 12.65
C THR A 24 -3.70 15.90 12.41
N THR A 25 -4.42 16.36 13.44
CA THR A 25 -5.85 16.69 13.33
C THR A 25 -6.03 18.18 13.07
N VAL A 26 -6.80 18.53 12.05
CA VAL A 26 -7.09 19.92 11.65
C VAL A 26 -8.58 20.11 11.38
N SER A 27 -9.07 21.34 11.49
CA SER A 27 -10.44 21.67 11.10
C SER A 27 -10.57 21.84 9.59
N ILE A 28 -11.78 21.65 9.05
CA ILE A 28 -12.08 21.85 7.63
C ILE A 28 -11.76 23.28 7.16
N ASN A 29 -11.99 24.28 8.02
CA ASN A 29 -11.69 25.69 7.72
C ASN A 29 -10.18 25.97 7.72
N GLU A 30 -9.43 25.39 8.66
CA GLU A 30 -7.98 25.54 8.73
C GLU A 30 -7.31 24.88 7.51
N LEU A 31 -7.76 23.67 7.16
CA LEU A 31 -7.30 22.98 5.97
C LEU A 31 -7.58 23.79 4.70
N GLY A 32 -8.76 24.38 4.58
CA GLY A 32 -9.13 25.21 3.42
C GLY A 32 -8.28 26.48 3.30
N SER A 33 -7.92 27.08 4.44
CA SER A 33 -7.13 28.31 4.49
C SER A 33 -5.67 28.07 4.12
N ASN A 34 -5.12 26.91 4.48
CA ASN A 34 -3.70 26.56 4.30
C ASN A 34 -3.49 25.26 3.49
N LEU A 35 -4.38 24.99 2.52
CA LEU A 35 -4.41 23.74 1.75
C LEU A 35 -3.05 23.31 1.16
N PRO A 36 -2.27 24.20 0.51
CA PRO A 36 -1.02 23.79 -0.14
C PRO A 36 0.05 23.30 0.84
N GLU A 37 0.09 23.85 2.06
CA GLU A 37 1.05 23.48 3.08
C GLU A 37 0.76 22.08 3.64
N TYR A 38 -0.51 21.84 3.94
CA TYR A 38 -0.97 20.53 4.39
C TYR A 38 -0.80 19.44 3.33
N LEU A 39 -1.00 19.75 2.04
CA LEU A 39 -0.74 18.78 0.96
C LEU A 39 0.74 18.43 0.84
N LYS A 40 1.67 19.39 1.02
CA LYS A 40 3.12 19.10 1.05
C LYS A 40 3.49 18.19 2.21
N SER A 41 2.93 18.46 3.39
CA SER A 41 3.11 17.62 4.57
C SER A 41 2.57 16.20 4.32
N ALA A 42 1.38 16.07 3.72
CA ALA A 42 0.79 14.78 3.38
C ALA A 42 1.63 13.98 2.37
N GLN A 43 2.24 14.65 1.39
CA GLN A 43 3.14 14.01 0.42
C GLN A 43 4.41 13.45 1.06
N GLN A 44 4.88 14.01 2.18
CA GLN A 44 6.06 13.54 2.90
C GLN A 44 5.80 12.28 3.74
N GLY A 45 4.55 11.81 3.80
CA GLY A 45 4.17 10.62 4.56
C GLY A 45 3.32 10.92 5.79
N ASN A 46 3.11 12.20 6.13
CA ASN A 46 2.23 12.57 7.22
C ASN A 46 0.76 12.30 6.84
N ARG A 47 -0.04 11.90 7.82
CA ARG A 47 -1.49 11.77 7.63
C ARG A 47 -2.20 12.86 8.39
N ILE A 48 -3.19 13.47 7.74
CA ILE A 48 -3.91 14.61 8.26
C ILE A 48 -5.37 14.21 8.40
N ASP A 49 -5.88 14.22 9.63
CA ASP A 49 -7.29 13.97 9.91
C ASP A 49 -8.05 15.30 9.89
N VAL A 50 -9.06 15.37 9.04
CA VAL A 50 -9.83 16.58 8.78
C VAL A 50 -11.13 16.47 9.54
N THR A 51 -11.40 17.46 10.40
CA THR A 51 -12.56 17.47 11.30
C THR A 51 -13.47 18.66 11.03
N SER A 52 -14.75 18.49 11.31
CA SER A 52 -15.71 19.58 11.43
C SER A 52 -16.46 19.42 12.73
N GLU A 53 -16.47 20.47 13.57
CA GLU A 53 -17.16 20.45 14.87
C GLU A 53 -16.79 19.26 15.76
N GLY A 54 -15.54 18.78 15.66
CA GLY A 54 -15.03 17.64 16.42
C GLY A 54 -15.31 16.26 15.82
N ILE A 55 -15.97 16.19 14.66
CA ILE A 55 -16.25 14.94 13.92
C ILE A 55 -15.22 14.78 12.80
N SER A 56 -14.52 13.64 12.74
CA SER A 56 -13.62 13.30 11.62
C SER A 56 -14.43 13.07 10.34
N LEU A 57 -14.08 13.80 9.29
CA LEU A 57 -14.72 13.76 7.98
C LEU A 57 -13.89 12.97 6.96
N ALA A 58 -12.57 13.17 6.97
CA ALA A 58 -11.68 12.58 5.97
C ALA A 58 -10.24 12.53 6.48
N THR A 59 -9.47 11.56 5.98
CA THR A 59 -8.02 11.51 6.19
C THR A 59 -7.29 11.78 4.88
N VAL A 60 -6.46 12.81 4.86
CA VAL A 60 -5.58 13.14 3.73
C VAL A 60 -4.22 12.48 3.98
N GLY A 61 -3.70 11.79 2.98
CA GLY A 61 -2.41 11.12 3.07
C GLY A 61 -1.69 11.13 1.72
N PRO A 62 -0.46 10.58 1.67
CA PRO A 62 0.30 10.51 0.44
C PRO A 62 -0.47 9.71 -0.63
N PRO A 63 -0.33 10.06 -1.92
CA PRO A 63 -0.93 9.28 -2.99
C PRO A 63 -0.43 7.84 -2.94
N ALA A 64 -1.33 6.88 -3.19
CA ALA A 64 -0.96 5.47 -3.21
C ALA A 64 0.16 5.26 -4.25
N SER A 65 1.31 4.74 -3.81
CA SER A 65 2.41 4.49 -4.73
C SER A 65 2.01 3.39 -5.72
N PRO A 66 2.27 3.57 -7.03
CA PRO A 66 1.93 2.56 -8.04
C PRO A 66 2.50 1.18 -7.71
N GLY A 67 3.68 1.13 -7.08
CA GLY A 67 4.32 -0.10 -6.64
C GLY A 67 3.56 -0.83 -5.54
N ASN A 68 2.97 -0.11 -4.58
CA ASN A 68 2.17 -0.72 -3.52
C ASN A 68 0.85 -1.28 -4.07
N VAL A 69 0.23 -0.57 -5.01
CA VAL A 69 -0.99 -1.04 -5.70
C VAL A 69 -0.69 -2.29 -6.53
N ALA A 70 0.38 -2.29 -7.32
CA ALA A 70 0.77 -3.45 -8.12
C ALA A 70 1.07 -4.68 -7.24
N ARG A 71 1.77 -4.50 -6.12
CA ARG A 71 2.04 -5.59 -5.16
C ARG A 71 0.77 -6.11 -4.49
N ALA A 72 -0.17 -5.24 -4.14
CA ALA A 72 -1.46 -5.64 -3.60
C ALA A 72 -2.25 -6.48 -4.61
N ARG A 73 -2.32 -6.03 -5.88
CA ARG A 73 -2.94 -6.79 -6.97
C ARG A 73 -2.28 -8.14 -7.21
N LEU A 74 -0.95 -8.20 -7.18
CA LEU A 74 -0.23 -9.47 -7.32
C LEU A 74 -0.51 -10.44 -6.16
N ARG A 75 -0.73 -9.93 -4.93
CA ARG A 75 -1.13 -10.76 -3.80
C ARG A 75 -2.53 -11.33 -3.97
N GLU A 76 -3.50 -10.50 -4.37
CA GLU A 76 -4.86 -10.95 -4.70
C GLU A 76 -4.84 -12.06 -5.77
N LEU A 77 -4.01 -11.90 -6.80
CA LEU A 77 -3.85 -12.90 -7.86
C LEU A 77 -3.14 -14.17 -7.34
N ALA A 78 -2.16 -14.03 -6.47
CA ALA A 78 -1.44 -15.18 -5.89
C ALA A 78 -2.35 -16.07 -5.03
N GLU A 79 -3.38 -15.51 -4.38
CA GLU A 79 -4.35 -16.29 -3.60
C GLU A 79 -5.21 -17.22 -4.46
N THR A 80 -5.45 -16.83 -5.72
CA THR A 80 -6.27 -17.59 -6.68
C THR A 80 -5.42 -18.40 -7.66
N ALA A 81 -4.11 -18.19 -7.67
CA ALA A 81 -3.18 -18.90 -8.54
C ALA A 81 -2.96 -20.34 -8.07
N VAL A 82 -3.40 -21.30 -8.87
CA VAL A 82 -3.09 -22.72 -8.68
C VAL A 82 -1.72 -22.99 -9.28
N ILE A 83 -0.73 -23.31 -8.43
CA ILE A 83 0.60 -23.72 -8.87
C ILE A 83 0.48 -25.12 -9.51
N HIS A 84 0.38 -25.16 -10.83
CA HIS A 84 0.61 -26.38 -11.60
C HIS A 84 2.07 -26.44 -12.03
N ASP A 85 2.62 -27.64 -12.14
CA ASP A 85 3.96 -27.83 -12.70
C ASP A 85 3.95 -27.34 -14.16
N VAL A 86 4.97 -26.58 -14.56
CA VAL A 86 5.14 -26.10 -15.94
C VAL A 86 5.85 -27.19 -16.73
N VAL A 87 5.28 -28.39 -16.73
CA VAL A 87 5.63 -29.42 -17.71
C VAL A 87 4.78 -29.16 -18.94
N SER A 88 5.12 -28.08 -19.66
CA SER A 88 4.73 -27.99 -21.05
C SER A 88 5.28 -29.24 -21.75
N PRO A 89 4.45 -30.03 -22.47
CA PRO A 89 4.97 -31.13 -23.24
C PRO A 89 6.05 -30.59 -24.18
N ILE A 90 7.21 -31.22 -24.18
CA ILE A 90 8.44 -30.82 -24.91
C ILE A 90 8.19 -30.69 -26.44
N ARG A 91 6.99 -31.05 -26.91
CA ARG A 91 6.59 -31.09 -28.32
C ARG A 91 5.60 -30.01 -28.73
N GLU A 92 5.12 -29.15 -27.82
CA GLU A 92 4.30 -28.01 -28.22
C GLU A 92 5.18 -26.82 -28.60
N SER A 93 5.08 -26.40 -29.86
CA SER A 93 5.69 -25.17 -30.35
C SER A 93 5.02 -23.97 -29.69
N TRP A 94 5.81 -23.20 -28.94
CA TRP A 94 5.37 -21.95 -28.35
C TRP A 94 5.17 -20.91 -29.47
N ASN A 95 3.92 -20.58 -29.82
CA ASN A 95 3.59 -19.44 -30.69
C ASN A 95 3.72 -18.12 -29.91
N ALA A 96 4.89 -17.87 -29.34
CA ALA A 96 5.25 -16.61 -28.72
C ALA A 96 6.17 -15.86 -29.66
N MET A 97 5.65 -15.46 -30.82
CA MET A 97 6.13 -14.38 -31.71
C MET A 97 5.38 -14.47 -33.04
N GLU A 98 4.39 -13.60 -33.23
CA GLU A 98 4.06 -13.03 -34.54
C GLU A 98 4.02 -11.51 -34.39
#